data_AF-A0A920GA04-F1
#
_entry.id   AF-A0A920GA04-F1
#
_cell.length_a   1.000
_cell.length_b   1.000
_cell.length_c   1.000
_cell.angle_alpha   90.00
_cell.angle_beta   90.00
_cell.angle_gamma   90.00
#
_symmetry.space_group_name_H-M   'P 1'
#
loop_
_entity.id
_entity.type
_entity.pdbx_description
1 polymer ?
#
loop_
_entity_poly.entity_id
_entity_poly.type
_entity_poly.pdbx_seq_one_letter_code
_entity_poly.pdbx_strand_id
1 'polypeptide(L)'
;MDKAKSAYERTEIMLGNQASAFNGSCNIYAPEYRQATYFSFFDKDDNGKKALDLAYEDIENAFNYFLEFFNNGKPFIIAAHSQGALHSS
;
A
#
# COMPACT_ATOMS: atom_id res chain seq x y z
N MET A 1 -14.78 3.80 2.78
CA MET A 1 -15.53 2.55 3.04
C MET A 1 -16.52 2.73 4.18
N ASP A 2 -17.52 1.85 4.26
CA ASP A 2 -18.38 1.72 5.43
C ASP A 2 -17.58 1.13 6.61
N LYS A 3 -17.47 1.90 7.69
CA LYS A 3 -16.69 1.53 8.88
C LYS A 3 -17.32 0.39 9.69
N ALA A 4 -18.57 0.02 9.41
CA ALA A 4 -19.23 -1.10 10.06
C ALA A 4 -18.89 -2.46 9.43
N LYS A 5 -18.15 -2.50 8.31
CA LYS A 5 -17.77 -3.76 7.66
C LYS A 5 -16.58 -4.42 8.37
N SER A 6 -16.66 -5.74 8.54
CA SER A 6 -15.55 -6.55 9.08
C SER A 6 -14.24 -6.43 8.29
N ALA A 7 -14.32 -6.10 6.99
CA ALA A 7 -13.15 -5.81 6.17
C ALA A 7 -12.40 -4.56 6.67
N TYR A 8 -13.13 -3.50 7.07
CA TYR A 8 -12.52 -2.28 7.62
C TYR A 8 -11.84 -2.56 8.96
N GLU A 9 -12.53 -3.25 9.87
CA GLU A 9 -11.98 -3.62 11.17
C GLU A 9 -10.69 -4.47 11.04
N ARG A 10 -10.67 -5.42 10.11
CA ARG A 10 -9.47 -6.22 9.82
C ARG A 10 -8.31 -5.38 9.29
N THR A 11 -8.58 -4.41 8.43
CA THR A 11 -7.54 -3.48 7.92
C THR A 11 -6.91 -2.72 9.07
N GLU A 12 -7.70 -2.16 9.99
CA GLU A 12 -7.18 -1.40 11.14
C GLU A 12 -6.29 -2.27 12.05
N ILE A 13 -6.71 -3.50 12.36
CA ILE A 13 -5.92 -4.42 13.18
C ILE A 13 -4.60 -4.77 12.48
N MET A 14 -4.64 -5.09 11.19
CA MET A 14 -3.44 -5.47 10.43
C MET A 14 -2.47 -4.30 10.27
N LEU A 15 -2.97 -3.09 10.05
CA LEU A 15 -2.17 -1.88 9.98
C LEU A 15 -1.53 -1.58 11.34
N GLY A 16 -2.31 -1.66 12.43
CA GLY A 16 -1.79 -1.49 13.79
C GLY A 16 -0.64 -2.44 14.10
N ASN A 17 -0.77 -3.72 13.73
CA ASN A 17 0.29 -4.71 13.94
C ASN A 17 1.56 -4.43 13.13
N GLN A 18 1.42 -4.11 11.84
CA GLN A 18 2.58 -3.89 10.96
C GLN A 18 3.28 -2.55 11.17
N ALA A 19 2.53 -1.51 11.54
CA ALA A 19 3.03 -0.14 11.58
C ALA A 19 3.39 0.35 13.00
N SER A 20 2.99 -0.39 14.04
CA SER A 20 3.17 0.01 15.45
C SER A 20 4.59 0.41 15.85
N ALA A 21 5.61 -0.20 15.24
CA ALA A 21 7.01 0.12 15.49
C ALA A 21 7.36 1.59 15.19
N PHE A 22 6.59 2.27 14.33
CA PHE A 22 6.83 3.65 13.91
C PHE A 22 5.97 4.68 14.65
N ASN A 23 4.98 4.25 15.43
CA ASN A 23 4.01 5.15 16.09
C ASN A 23 4.65 6.21 17.00
N GLY A 24 5.80 5.90 17.60
CA GLY A 24 6.50 6.82 18.51
C GLY A 24 7.33 7.91 17.81
N SER A 25 7.52 7.84 16.49
CA SER A 25 8.48 8.72 15.79
C SER A 25 8.04 9.17 14.41
N CYS A 26 7.02 8.55 13.81
CA CYS A 26 6.59 8.82 12.45
C CYS A 26 5.09 9.11 12.37
N ASN A 27 4.71 9.96 11.42
CA ASN A 27 3.35 9.98 10.91
C ASN A 27 3.17 8.75 10.01
N ILE A 28 2.06 8.03 10.14
CA ILE A 28 1.80 6.81 9.36
C ILE A 28 0.78 7.13 8.25
N TYR A 29 1.20 6.85 7.01
CA TYR A 29 0.36 6.93 5.82
C TYR A 29 0.37 5.57 5.12
N ALA A 30 -0.81 5.00 4.90
CA ALA A 30 -0.97 3.70 4.26
C ALA A 30 -2.08 3.80 3.19
N PRO A 31 -1.74 3.84 1.90
CA PRO A 31 -2.75 3.94 0.85
C PRO A 31 -3.49 2.62 0.64
N GLU A 32 -4.78 2.71 0.33
CA GLU A 32 -5.53 1.60 -0.24
C GLU A 32 -5.25 1.53 -1.75
N TYR A 33 -4.96 0.35 -2.28
CA TYR A 33 -4.69 0.13 -3.71
C TYR A 33 -5.32 -1.19 -4.17
N ARG A 34 -5.49 -1.35 -5.49
CA ARG A 34 -6.00 -2.60 -6.07
C ARG A 34 -4.97 -3.72 -5.92
N GLN A 35 -5.33 -4.76 -5.19
CA GLN A 35 -4.48 -5.93 -4.95
C GLN A 35 -4.56 -6.91 -6.13
N ALA A 36 -3.44 -7.17 -6.81
CA ALA A 36 -3.41 -8.13 -7.92
C ALA A 36 -3.48 -9.56 -7.39
N THR A 37 -4.35 -10.42 -7.93
CA THR A 37 -4.57 -11.76 -7.38
C THR A 37 -3.27 -12.60 -7.32
N TYR A 38 -3.21 -13.58 -6.42
CA TYR A 38 -2.01 -14.42 -6.23
C TYR A 38 -1.53 -15.13 -7.52
N PHE A 39 -2.44 -15.48 -8.43
CA PHE A 39 -2.08 -16.10 -9.71
C PHE A 39 -1.36 -15.14 -10.68
N SER A 40 -1.45 -13.82 -10.46
CA SER A 40 -0.77 -12.81 -11.27
C SER A 40 0.75 -12.99 -11.26
N PHE A 41 1.31 -13.57 -10.19
CA PHE A 41 2.75 -13.85 -10.07
C PHE A 41 3.22 -15.05 -10.91
N PHE A 42 2.30 -15.89 -11.39
CA PHE A 42 2.62 -17.11 -12.14
C PHE A 42 2.12 -17.06 -13.58
N ASP A 43 1.45 -15.97 -13.97
CA ASP A 43 0.96 -15.77 -15.31
C ASP A 43 2.12 -15.67 -16.31
N LYS A 44 1.93 -16.30 -17.48
CA LYS A 44 2.91 -16.30 -18.57
C LYS A 44 2.44 -15.46 -19.76
N ASP A 45 1.17 -15.07 -19.78
CA ASP A 45 0.50 -14.44 -20.92
C ASP A 45 0.23 -12.93 -20.69
N ASP A 46 1.05 -12.29 -19.85
CA ASP A 46 1.16 -10.84 -19.59
C ASP A 46 0.01 -10.16 -18.79
N ASN A 47 -1.13 -10.82 -18.60
CA ASN A 47 -2.23 -10.29 -17.80
C ASN A 47 -1.87 -10.08 -16.33
N GLY A 48 -1.09 -10.99 -15.75
CA GLY A 48 -0.61 -10.88 -14.38
C GLY A 48 0.32 -9.68 -14.19
N LYS A 49 1.16 -9.39 -15.19
CA LYS A 49 2.00 -8.19 -15.21
C LYS A 49 1.14 -6.94 -15.26
N LYS A 50 0.19 -6.85 -16.19
CA LYS A 50 -0.74 -5.71 -16.28
C LYS A 50 -1.52 -5.47 -14.99
N ALA A 51 -1.92 -6.52 -14.29
CA ALA A 51 -2.59 -6.40 -13.00
C ALA A 51 -1.65 -5.84 -11.91
N LEU A 52 -0.38 -6.26 -11.89
CA LEU A 52 0.63 -5.75 -10.97
C LEU A 52 1.01 -4.29 -11.29
N ASP A 53 1.09 -3.93 -12.56
CA ASP A 53 1.36 -2.55 -13.02
C ASP A 53 0.20 -1.62 -12.63
N LEU A 54 -1.05 -2.06 -12.78
CA LEU A 54 -2.22 -1.30 -12.35
C LEU A 54 -2.26 -1.11 -10.82
N ALA A 55 -1.84 -2.13 -10.07
CA ALA A 55 -1.68 -2.03 -8.61
C ALA A 55 -0.58 -1.03 -8.22
N TYR A 56 0.52 -0.99 -8.97
CA TYR A 56 1.59 -0.03 -8.78
C TYR A 56 1.15 1.41 -9.05
N GLU A 57 0.40 1.63 -10.13
CA GLU A 57 -0.11 2.96 -10.50
C GLU A 57 -0.95 3.59 -9.38
N ASP A 58 -1.77 2.80 -8.69
CA ASP A 58 -2.50 3.28 -7.51
C ASP A 58 -1.58 3.76 -6.38
N ILE A 59 -0.50 3.01 -6.12
CA ILE A 59 0.49 3.34 -5.08
C ILE A 59 1.28 4.59 -5.47
N GLU A 60 1.73 4.69 -6.72
CA GLU A 60 2.46 5.85 -7.24
C GLU A 60 1.60 7.11 -7.14
N ASN A 61 0.34 7.05 -7.58
CA ASN A 61 -0.59 8.16 -7.48
C ASN A 61 -0.84 8.58 -6.03
N ALA A 62 -1.02 7.63 -5.13
CA ALA A 62 -1.20 7.92 -3.71
C ALA A 62 0.06 8.52 -3.06
N PHE A 63 1.25 8.07 -3.48
CA PHE A 63 2.52 8.62 -2.99
C PHE A 63 2.74 10.05 -3.50
N ASN A 64 2.45 10.33 -4.77
CA ASN A 64 2.48 11.69 -5.31
C ASN A 64 1.52 12.62 -4.55
N TYR A 65 0.31 12.15 -4.25
CA TYR A 65 -0.63 12.89 -3.41
C TYR A 65 -0.08 13.14 -2.00
N PHE A 66 0.56 12.15 -1.38
CA PHE A 66 1.22 12.33 -0.09
C PHE A 66 2.32 13.41 -0.14
N LEU A 67 3.17 13.38 -1.16
CA LEU A 67 4.24 14.36 -1.33
C LEU A 67 3.69 15.79 -1.48
N GLU A 68 2.65 15.96 -2.29
CA GLU A 68 2.06 17.27 -2.57
C GLU A 68 1.32 17.86 -1.37
N PHE A 69 0.53 17.04 -0.65
CA PHE A 69 -0.43 17.56 0.33
C PHE A 69 -0.08 17.30 1.79
N PHE A 70 0.75 16.28 2.09
CA PHE A 70 0.98 15.84 3.48
C PHE A 70 2.44 15.88 3.92
N ASN A 71 3.40 15.62 3.02
CA ASN A 71 4.79 15.42 3.40
C ASN A 71 5.47 16.71 3.90
N ASN A 72 5.14 17.87 3.33
CA ASN A 72 5.71 19.17 3.69
C ASN A 72 7.26 19.19 3.68
N GLY A 73 7.88 18.47 2.74
CA GLY A 73 9.33 18.40 2.60
C GLY A 73 10.07 17.59 3.67
N LYS A 74 9.36 16.81 4.50
CA LYS A 74 9.98 15.95 5.51
C LYS A 74 10.66 14.73 4.86
N PRO A 75 11.70 14.15 5.49
CA PRO A 75 12.18 12.83 5.13
C PRO A 75 11.10 11.79 5.40
N PHE A 76 11.06 10.74 4.58
CA PHE A 76 10.11 9.64 4.70
C PHE A 76 10.80 8.29 4.60
N ILE A 77 10.10 7.24 5.04
CA ILE A 77 10.50 5.84 4.94
C ILE A 77 9.39 5.11 4.17
N ILE A 78 9.76 4.25 3.23
CA ILE A 78 8.83 3.31 2.59
C ILE A 78 9.03 1.95 3.25
N ALA A 79 7.97 1.40 3.82
CA ALA A 79 7.95 0.07 4.41
C ALA A 79 6.87 -0.75 3.71
N ALA A 80 7.20 -1.96 3.28
CA ALA A 80 6.29 -2.80 2.53
C ALA A 80 6.51 -4.29 2.79
N HIS A 81 5.48 -5.09 2.55
CA HIS A 81 5.48 -6.53 2.78
C HIS A 81 4.80 -7.27 1.61
N SER A 82 5.28 -8.46 1.28
CA SER A 82 4.73 -9.32 0.22
C SER A 82 4.59 -8.58 -1.12
N GLN A 83 3.40 -8.53 -1.73
CA GLN A 83 3.16 -7.79 -2.98
C GLN A 83 3.59 -6.32 -2.90
N GLY A 84 3.38 -5.65 -1.76
CA GLY A 84 3.82 -4.27 -1.61
C GLY A 84 5.34 -4.10 -1.69
N ALA A 85 6.12 -5.12 -1.31
CA ALA A 85 7.58 -5.07 -1.41
C ALA A 85 8.04 -5.08 -2.89
N LEU A 86 7.29 -5.75 -3.77
CA LEU A 86 7.52 -5.69 -5.22
C LEU A 86 7.26 -4.28 -5.77
N HIS A 87 6.32 -3.54 -5.18
CA HIS A 87 5.97 -2.18 -5.60
C HIS A 87 6.86 -1.09 -4.99
N SER A 88 7.67 -1.41 -3.99
CA SER A 88 8.51 -0.45 -3.27
C SER A 88 9.97 -0.38 -3.76
N SER A 89 10.36 -1.24 -4.70
CA SER A 89 11.73 -1.37 -5.22
C SER A 89 12.00 -0.52 -6.46
#